data_AF-L2GWS7-F1
#
_entry.id   AF-L2GWS7-F1
#
_cell.length_a   1.000
_cell.length_b   1.000
_cell.length_c   1.000
_cell.angle_alpha   90.00
_cell.angle_beta   90.00
_cell.angle_gamma   90.00
#
_symmetry.space_group_name_H-M   'P 1'
#
loop_
_entity.id
_entity.type
_entity.pdbx_description
1 polymer ?
#
loop_
_entity_poly.entity_id
_entity_poly.type
_entity_poly.pdbx_seq_one_letter_code
_entity_poly.pdbx_strand_id
1 'polypeptide(L)'
;MKFLINKEREQILNGDYKPKARFTYVYALLKSQKVRKRKEIDYKKLSTSKLLSSKNYNKKLVEELKTRPFKKIIKYFETISPLKNELYYWHPSRKVNDPLTLLIKVHKQSELLKKIRTEKCEALIFKCRGFDKFESMLQERINMNELKVLNEDYNFFGKFWTIKKGKMQEFYDYMGKKGAITNKNRKTIDVVQRIITHPYWCDNTCAAPFSFLKMPCMKNLDFSVVECYSFLEIEIGERTVTVSFREFNGLLKKDKKYEAVWCALGVSYSETIEID
;
A
#
# COMPACT_ATOMS: atom_id res chain seq x y z
N MET A 1 -26.90 -39.13 22.97
CA MET A 1 -26.49 -38.03 23.89
C MET A 1 -27.31 -36.75 23.73
N LYS A 2 -27.61 -36.24 22.53
CA LYS A 2 -28.46 -35.02 22.36
C LYS A 2 -29.87 -35.14 22.96
N PHE A 3 -30.48 -36.32 22.92
CA PHE A 3 -31.84 -36.56 23.42
C PHE A 3 -31.96 -36.50 24.95
N LEU A 4 -30.90 -36.87 25.68
CA LEU A 4 -30.87 -36.85 27.15
C LEU A 4 -30.76 -35.42 27.71
N ILE A 5 -30.06 -34.53 26.99
CA ILE A 5 -29.84 -33.14 27.40
C ILE A 5 -31.14 -32.31 27.31
N ASN A 6 -32.02 -32.61 26.36
CA ASN A 6 -33.28 -31.86 26.20
C ASN A 6 -34.32 -32.22 27.27
N LYS A 7 -34.41 -33.50 27.64
CA LYS A 7 -35.38 -33.99 28.63
C LYS A 7 -35.10 -33.48 30.05
N GLU A 8 -33.84 -33.35 30.44
CA GLU A 8 -33.45 -32.79 31.74
C GLU A 8 -33.67 -31.27 31.80
N ARG A 9 -33.52 -30.57 30.67
CA ARG A 9 -33.76 -29.12 30.58
C ARG A 9 -35.25 -28.78 30.74
N GLU A 10 -36.13 -29.60 30.18
CA GLU A 10 -37.59 -29.47 30.40
C GLU A 10 -37.98 -29.75 31.86
N GLN A 11 -37.37 -30.74 32.51
CA GLN A 11 -37.62 -31.04 33.93
C GLN A 11 -37.19 -29.90 34.87
N ILE A 12 -36.11 -29.18 34.53
CA ILE A 12 -35.66 -28.00 35.28
C ILE A 12 -36.63 -26.83 35.08
N LEU A 13 -37.09 -26.60 33.85
CA LEU A 13 -38.04 -25.51 33.55
C LEU A 13 -39.42 -25.74 34.20
N ASN A 14 -39.82 -27.00 34.37
CA ASN A 14 -41.08 -27.38 35.01
C ASN A 14 -40.98 -27.52 36.54
N GLY A 15 -39.81 -27.31 37.14
CA GLY A 15 -39.62 -27.38 38.61
C GLY A 15 -39.52 -28.79 39.21
N ASP A 16 -39.64 -29.85 38.40
CA ASP A 16 -39.70 -31.25 38.83
C ASP A 16 -38.33 -31.95 38.91
N TYR A 17 -37.23 -31.19 38.83
CA TYR A 17 -35.89 -31.76 38.74
C TYR A 17 -35.40 -32.33 40.09
N LYS A 18 -35.39 -33.66 40.22
CA LYS A 18 -34.69 -34.37 41.30
C LYS A 18 -33.24 -34.67 40.87
N PRO A 19 -32.22 -34.05 41.52
CA PRO A 19 -30.84 -34.23 41.13
C PRO A 19 -30.40 -35.69 41.31
N LYS A 20 -30.04 -36.35 40.19
CA LYS A 20 -29.39 -37.66 40.23
C LYS A 20 -27.94 -37.46 40.66
N ALA A 21 -27.51 -38.21 41.66
CA ALA A 21 -26.35 -37.97 42.52
C ALA A 21 -24.95 -37.87 41.87
N ARG A 22 -24.81 -37.78 40.54
CA ARG A 22 -23.49 -37.75 39.86
C ARG A 22 -23.30 -36.73 38.74
N PHE A 23 -24.14 -35.71 38.62
CA PHE A 23 -23.82 -34.57 37.74
C PHE A 23 -24.28 -33.25 38.36
N THR A 24 -23.41 -32.60 39.13
CA THR A 24 -23.71 -31.28 39.69
C THR A 24 -23.59 -30.22 38.61
N TYR A 25 -24.65 -29.43 38.42
CA TYR A 25 -24.68 -28.20 37.62
C TYR A 25 -23.48 -27.29 37.92
N VAL A 26 -22.99 -27.30 39.17
CA VAL A 26 -21.75 -26.66 39.62
C VAL A 26 -20.53 -27.11 38.80
N TYR A 27 -20.41 -28.39 38.45
CA TYR A 27 -19.30 -28.89 37.62
C TYR A 27 -19.40 -28.35 36.19
N ALA A 28 -20.60 -28.25 35.61
CA ALA A 28 -20.83 -27.67 34.29
C ALA A 28 -20.57 -26.15 34.27
N LEU A 29 -20.96 -25.44 35.34
CA LEU A 29 -20.70 -24.02 35.55
C LEU A 29 -19.22 -23.73 35.78
N LEU A 30 -18.51 -24.57 36.53
CA LEU A 30 -17.06 -24.50 36.68
C LEU A 30 -16.32 -24.83 35.37
N LYS A 31 -16.89 -25.72 34.54
CA LYS A 31 -16.35 -26.02 33.19
C LYS A 31 -16.61 -24.89 32.19
N SER A 32 -17.74 -24.18 32.29
CA SER A 32 -18.07 -23.02 31.46
C SER A 32 -17.36 -21.73 31.93
N GLN A 33 -17.10 -21.57 33.23
CA GLN A 33 -16.20 -20.53 33.76
C GLN A 33 -14.72 -20.85 33.50
N LYS A 34 -14.36 -22.12 33.27
CA LYS A 34 -13.09 -22.55 32.66
C LYS A 34 -13.05 -22.37 31.13
N VAL A 35 -13.94 -21.56 30.54
CA VAL A 35 -13.56 -20.83 29.32
C VAL A 35 -12.46 -19.88 29.75
N ARG A 36 -11.21 -20.37 29.74
CA ARG A 36 -10.01 -19.57 29.84
C ARG A 36 -10.25 -18.37 28.93
N LYS A 37 -10.44 -17.17 29.49
CA LYS A 37 -10.15 -15.93 28.76
C LYS A 37 -8.77 -16.20 28.19
N ARG A 38 -8.66 -16.43 26.88
CA ARG A 38 -7.36 -16.61 26.22
C ARG A 38 -6.59 -15.40 26.67
N LYS A 39 -5.63 -15.56 27.59
CA LYS A 39 -4.76 -14.46 28.00
C LYS A 39 -4.24 -13.91 26.69
N GLU A 40 -4.62 -12.69 26.34
CA GLU A 40 -4.02 -12.03 25.20
C GLU A 40 -2.54 -11.97 25.51
N ILE A 41 -1.79 -12.78 24.79
CA ILE A 41 -0.35 -12.84 24.95
C ILE A 41 0.14 -11.50 24.43
N ASP A 42 0.67 -10.68 25.33
CA ASP A 42 1.39 -9.47 24.95
C ASP A 42 2.75 -9.89 24.37
N TYR A 43 2.78 -10.02 23.05
CA TYR A 43 3.96 -10.45 22.31
C TYR A 43 5.12 -9.45 22.43
N LYS A 44 4.89 -8.21 22.89
CA LYS A 44 5.95 -7.23 23.12
C LYS A 44 6.80 -7.54 24.36
N LYS A 45 6.31 -8.41 25.26
CA LYS A 45 6.97 -8.77 26.53
C LYS A 45 7.63 -10.14 26.52
N LEU A 46 7.57 -10.86 25.39
CA LEU A 46 8.15 -12.19 25.26
C LEU A 46 9.61 -12.13 24.79
N SER A 47 10.42 -13.07 25.27
CA SER A 47 11.77 -13.27 24.73
C SER A 47 11.72 -13.69 23.26
N THR A 48 12.73 -13.31 22.48
CA THR A 48 12.88 -13.66 21.06
C THR A 48 12.74 -15.17 20.81
N SER A 49 13.29 -15.99 21.70
CA SER A 49 13.19 -17.46 21.65
C SER A 49 11.75 -17.98 21.78
N LYS A 50 10.94 -17.38 22.66
CA LYS A 50 9.52 -17.73 22.88
C LYS A 50 8.60 -17.17 21.79
N LEU A 51 8.94 -16.01 21.23
CA LEU A 51 8.22 -15.44 20.09
C LEU A 51 8.32 -16.35 18.87
N LEU A 52 9.55 -16.74 18.53
CA LEU A 52 9.84 -17.50 17.33
C LEU A 52 9.36 -18.97 17.37
N SER A 53 9.06 -19.53 18.56
CA SER A 53 8.47 -20.87 18.71
C SER A 53 6.94 -20.87 18.67
N SER A 54 6.30 -19.70 18.72
CA SER A 54 4.83 -19.59 18.78
C SER A 54 4.20 -19.57 17.38
N LYS A 55 3.45 -20.61 17.03
CA LYS A 55 2.64 -20.65 15.79
C LYS A 55 1.65 -19.47 15.70
N ASN A 56 1.10 -19.03 16.83
CA ASN A 56 0.16 -17.90 16.87
C ASN A 56 0.84 -16.55 16.64
N TYR A 57 2.10 -16.40 17.07
CA TYR A 57 2.88 -15.19 16.80
C TYR A 57 3.14 -15.03 15.30
N ASN A 58 3.63 -16.10 14.64
CA ASN A 58 3.86 -16.08 13.20
C ASN A 58 2.57 -15.76 12.42
N LYS A 59 1.42 -16.31 12.84
CA LYS A 59 0.13 -15.98 12.24
C LYS A 59 -0.22 -14.50 12.39
N LYS A 60 -0.09 -13.92 13.60
CA LYS A 60 -0.36 -12.49 13.83
C LYS A 60 0.58 -11.58 13.05
N LEU A 61 1.85 -11.95 12.96
CA LEU A 61 2.86 -11.18 12.24
C LEU A 61 2.63 -11.23 10.72
N VAL A 62 2.21 -12.37 10.18
CA VAL A 62 1.77 -12.48 8.77
C VAL A 62 0.56 -11.58 8.48
N GLU A 63 -0.44 -11.56 9.37
CA GLU A 63 -1.60 -10.67 9.22
C GLU A 63 -1.20 -9.19 9.30
N GLU A 64 -0.33 -8.83 10.24
CA GLU A 64 0.19 -7.46 10.32
C GLU A 64 0.95 -7.06 9.05
N LEU A 65 1.84 -7.92 8.55
CA LEU A 65 2.61 -7.66 7.32
C LEU A 65 1.72 -7.46 6.10
N LYS A 66 0.60 -8.20 5.99
CA LYS A 66 -0.36 -8.01 4.89
C LYS A 66 -1.04 -6.65 4.92
N THR A 67 -1.31 -6.12 6.11
CA THR A 67 -1.98 -4.82 6.30
C THR A 67 -1.04 -3.62 6.23
N ARG A 68 0.27 -3.83 6.45
CA ARG A 68 1.24 -2.75 6.51
C ARG A 68 1.49 -2.16 5.11
N PRO A 69 1.56 -0.81 4.97
CA PRO A 69 1.92 -0.18 3.70
C PRO A 69 3.26 -0.69 3.17
N PHE A 70 3.31 -1.06 1.89
CA PHE A 70 4.48 -1.75 1.32
C PHE A 70 5.73 -0.86 1.30
N LYS A 71 5.57 0.44 0.99
CA LYS A 71 6.61 1.47 1.18
C LYS A 71 7.30 1.46 2.55
N LYS A 72 6.55 1.19 3.65
CA LYS A 72 7.15 1.08 5.00
C LYS A 72 7.99 -0.19 5.16
N ILE A 73 7.63 -1.26 4.45
CA ILE A 73 8.41 -2.51 4.42
C ILE A 73 9.73 -2.26 3.67
N ILE A 74 9.69 -1.60 2.51
CA ILE A 74 10.89 -1.23 1.76
C ILE A 74 11.82 -0.39 2.64
N LYS A 75 11.30 0.69 3.24
CA LYS A 75 12.08 1.56 4.13
C LYS A 75 12.77 0.78 5.24
N TYR A 76 12.11 -0.22 5.83
CA TYR A 76 12.73 -1.08 6.83
C TYR A 76 13.96 -1.81 6.27
N PHE A 77 13.84 -2.50 5.12
CA PHE A 77 14.98 -3.21 4.52
C PHE A 77 16.15 -2.30 4.13
N GLU A 78 15.84 -1.10 3.66
CA GLU A 78 16.81 -0.06 3.33
C GLU A 78 17.57 0.47 4.55
N THR A 79 16.90 0.59 5.70
CA THR A 79 17.52 1.09 6.95
C THR A 79 18.39 0.08 7.68
N ILE A 80 18.23 -1.22 7.39
CA ILE A 80 19.11 -2.24 7.95
C ILE A 80 20.50 -2.07 7.31
N SER A 81 21.59 -2.45 7.98
CA SER A 81 22.91 -2.47 7.33
C SER A 81 22.92 -3.43 6.12
N PRO A 82 23.73 -3.17 5.07
CA PRO A 82 23.98 -4.15 4.01
C PRO A 82 24.37 -5.48 4.65
N LEU A 83 23.63 -6.54 4.32
CA LEU A 83 23.88 -7.89 4.82
C LEU A 83 25.14 -8.45 4.15
N LYS A 84 26.30 -7.81 4.35
CA LYS A 84 27.58 -8.46 4.09
C LYS A 84 27.81 -9.41 5.25
N ASN A 85 27.58 -10.71 4.99
CA ASN A 85 27.90 -11.81 5.88
C ASN A 85 27.12 -11.90 7.21
N GLU A 86 26.10 -11.08 7.44
CA GLU A 86 25.26 -11.20 8.64
C GLU A 86 24.12 -12.20 8.45
N LEU A 87 24.47 -13.44 8.79
CA LEU A 87 23.64 -14.48 9.35
C LEU A 87 22.45 -13.92 10.18
N TYR A 88 21.26 -13.83 9.59
CA TYR A 88 20.04 -14.04 10.39
C TYR A 88 20.04 -15.52 10.79
N TYR A 89 20.52 -15.81 12.00
CA TYR A 89 20.39 -17.06 12.76
C TYR A 89 19.89 -18.26 11.93
N TRP A 90 20.82 -18.91 11.22
CA TRP A 90 20.54 -20.15 10.51
C TRP A 90 20.20 -21.22 11.56
N HIS A 91 18.92 -21.63 11.64
CA HIS A 91 18.54 -22.78 12.44
C HIS A 91 17.93 -23.84 11.50
N PRO A 92 18.60 -24.98 11.27
CA PRO A 92 18.20 -25.98 10.27
C PRO A 92 16.82 -26.61 10.52
N SER A 93 16.28 -26.49 11.73
CA SER A 93 14.95 -27.01 12.09
C SER A 93 13.78 -26.03 11.88
N ARG A 94 13.99 -24.84 11.29
CA ARG A 94 12.93 -23.83 11.09
C ARG A 94 12.57 -23.62 9.62
N LYS A 95 11.26 -23.37 9.38
CA LYS A 95 10.69 -23.17 8.03
C LYS A 95 10.92 -21.77 7.46
N VAL A 96 11.26 -20.74 8.25
CA VAL A 96 11.45 -19.35 7.77
C VAL A 96 12.59 -18.73 8.55
N ASN A 97 13.69 -18.41 7.87
CA ASN A 97 14.97 -18.13 8.52
C ASN A 97 15.43 -16.66 8.38
N ASP A 98 14.69 -15.82 7.66
CA ASP A 98 14.97 -14.39 7.56
C ASP A 98 13.72 -13.58 7.14
N PRO A 99 13.68 -12.25 7.41
CA PRO A 99 12.53 -11.39 7.11
C PRO A 99 12.15 -11.35 5.62
N LEU A 100 13.11 -11.54 4.71
CA LEU A 100 12.85 -11.53 3.27
C LEU A 100 12.19 -12.83 2.82
N THR A 101 12.65 -13.99 3.32
CA THR A 101 11.96 -15.28 3.11
C THR A 101 10.53 -15.23 3.65
N LEU A 102 10.32 -14.57 4.79
CA LEU A 102 8.98 -14.40 5.34
C LEU A 102 8.11 -13.56 4.40
N LEU A 103 8.62 -12.42 3.93
CA LEU A 103 7.91 -11.56 2.99
C LEU A 103 7.50 -12.32 1.71
N ILE A 104 8.43 -13.08 1.13
CA ILE A 104 8.19 -13.91 -0.06
C ILE A 104 7.12 -14.98 0.20
N LYS A 105 7.05 -15.53 1.42
CA LYS A 105 6.03 -16.53 1.78
C LYS A 105 4.66 -15.94 2.10
N VAL A 106 4.61 -14.69 2.54
CA VAL A 106 3.37 -13.99 2.91
C VAL A 106 2.56 -13.63 1.67
N HIS A 107 3.23 -13.30 0.57
CA HIS A 107 2.62 -12.87 -0.68
C HIS A 107 2.77 -13.93 -1.77
N LYS A 108 1.78 -14.06 -2.64
CA LYS A 108 2.00 -14.76 -3.91
C LYS A 108 3.07 -13.99 -4.69
N GLN A 109 3.93 -14.69 -5.42
CA GLN A 109 5.00 -14.04 -6.20
C GLN A 109 4.45 -12.97 -7.15
N SER A 110 3.32 -13.23 -7.82
CA SER A 110 2.66 -12.25 -8.70
C SER A 110 2.19 -11.00 -7.97
N GLU A 111 1.61 -11.13 -6.77
CA GLU A 111 1.20 -9.99 -5.94
C GLU A 111 2.41 -9.18 -5.45
N LEU A 112 3.46 -9.88 -5.05
CA LEU A 112 4.71 -9.27 -4.62
C LEU A 112 5.34 -8.47 -5.77
N LEU A 113 5.45 -9.06 -6.96
CA LEU A 113 5.98 -8.40 -8.16
C LEU A 113 5.15 -7.16 -8.53
N LYS A 114 3.82 -7.22 -8.44
CA LYS A 114 2.96 -6.04 -8.65
C LYS A 114 3.25 -4.92 -7.66
N LYS A 115 3.36 -5.24 -6.36
CA LYS A 115 3.69 -4.23 -5.33
C LYS A 115 5.08 -3.62 -5.56
N ILE A 116 6.07 -4.44 -5.91
CA ILE A 116 7.42 -3.98 -6.23
C ILE A 116 7.40 -3.09 -7.48
N ARG A 117 6.65 -3.47 -8.54
CA ARG A 117 6.48 -2.68 -9.75
C ARG A 117 5.99 -1.27 -9.43
N THR A 118 4.94 -1.14 -8.64
CA THR A 118 4.38 0.16 -8.24
C THR A 118 5.42 1.04 -7.55
N GLU A 119 6.12 0.51 -6.54
CA GLU A 119 7.11 1.30 -5.79
C GLU A 119 8.35 1.63 -6.65
N LYS A 120 8.77 0.72 -7.54
CA LYS A 120 9.87 0.97 -8.48
C LYS A 120 9.51 2.07 -9.48
N CYS A 121 8.29 2.05 -10.03
CA CYS A 121 7.80 3.13 -10.90
C CYS A 121 7.81 4.48 -10.18
N GLU A 122 7.31 4.55 -8.93
CA GLU A 122 7.39 5.76 -8.11
C GLU A 122 8.84 6.20 -7.91
N ALA A 123 9.74 5.30 -7.55
CA ALA A 123 11.15 5.61 -7.32
C ALA A 123 11.82 6.20 -8.57
N LEU A 124 11.55 5.62 -9.75
CA LEU A 124 12.05 6.13 -11.03
C LEU A 124 11.45 7.52 -11.37
N ILE A 125 10.14 7.70 -11.18
CA ILE A 125 9.46 8.97 -11.47
C ILE A 125 9.97 10.08 -10.54
N PHE A 126 10.07 9.82 -9.23
CA PHE A 126 10.48 10.84 -8.27
C PHE A 126 11.99 10.91 -8.04
N LYS A 127 12.78 10.04 -8.69
CA LYS A 127 14.22 9.89 -8.44
C LYS A 127 14.52 9.65 -6.94
N CYS A 128 13.65 8.90 -6.27
CA CYS A 128 13.82 8.62 -4.85
C CYS A 128 14.99 7.67 -4.62
N ARG A 129 15.78 7.96 -3.57
CA ARG A 129 16.80 7.04 -3.04
C ARG A 129 16.14 6.05 -2.07
N GLY A 130 16.74 4.88 -1.90
CA GLY A 130 16.27 3.88 -0.92
C GLY A 130 15.34 2.83 -1.53
N PHE A 131 15.78 2.21 -2.61
CA PHE A 131 15.13 1.05 -3.20
C PHE A 131 16.15 0.02 -3.72
N ASP A 132 17.33 0.49 -4.13
CA ASP A 132 18.38 -0.33 -4.75
C ASP A 132 18.80 -1.51 -3.88
N LYS A 133 18.87 -1.32 -2.55
CA LYS A 133 19.30 -2.38 -1.64
C LYS A 133 18.24 -3.46 -1.52
N PHE A 134 16.99 -3.09 -1.31
CA PHE A 134 15.86 -4.00 -1.24
C PHE A 134 15.67 -4.75 -2.56
N GLU A 135 15.81 -4.04 -3.69
CA GLU A 135 15.75 -4.64 -5.02
C GLU A 135 16.86 -5.68 -5.22
N SER A 136 18.11 -5.34 -4.88
CA SER A 136 19.25 -6.26 -4.98
C SER A 136 19.04 -7.52 -4.12
N MET A 137 18.59 -7.36 -2.87
CA MET A 137 18.31 -8.50 -1.98
C MET A 137 17.20 -9.41 -2.51
N LEU A 138 16.18 -8.86 -3.17
CA LEU A 138 15.10 -9.63 -3.79
C LEU A 138 15.53 -10.35 -5.07
N GLN A 139 16.36 -9.70 -5.88
CA GLN A 139 16.87 -10.25 -7.15
C GLN A 139 17.63 -11.57 -6.96
N GLU A 140 18.28 -11.75 -5.80
CA GLU A 140 18.95 -13.00 -5.43
C GLU A 140 17.97 -14.17 -5.19
N ARG A 141 16.68 -13.90 -4.98
CA ARG A 141 15.70 -14.91 -4.51
C ARG A 141 14.52 -15.12 -5.42
N ILE A 142 14.13 -14.12 -6.20
CA ILE A 142 13.02 -14.17 -7.13
C ILE A 142 13.43 -13.60 -8.49
N ASN A 143 12.88 -14.19 -9.56
CA ASN A 143 13.07 -13.65 -10.90
C ASN A 143 12.36 -12.29 -11.01
N MET A 144 13.14 -11.22 -11.21
CA MET A 144 12.66 -9.85 -11.38
C MET A 144 12.90 -9.32 -12.81
N ASN A 145 13.07 -10.20 -13.81
CA ASN A 145 13.35 -9.78 -15.18
C ASN A 145 12.29 -8.85 -15.75
N GLU A 146 11.00 -9.03 -15.40
CA GLU A 146 9.91 -8.13 -15.81
C GLU A 146 10.12 -6.68 -15.34
N LEU A 147 10.85 -6.46 -14.25
CA LEU A 147 11.13 -5.13 -13.70
C LEU A 147 12.38 -4.48 -14.31
N LYS A 148 13.20 -5.22 -15.07
CA LYS A 148 14.37 -4.67 -15.77
C LYS A 148 13.95 -3.74 -16.91
N VAL A 149 12.87 -4.10 -17.59
CA VAL A 149 12.27 -3.29 -18.67
C VAL A 149 11.96 -1.87 -18.22
N LEU A 150 11.59 -1.66 -16.95
CA LEU A 150 11.34 -0.32 -16.41
C LEU A 150 12.60 0.57 -16.43
N ASN A 151 13.75 0.00 -16.10
CA ASN A 151 15.03 0.73 -16.13
C ASN A 151 15.47 0.98 -17.58
N GLU A 152 15.28 0.00 -18.46
CA GLU A 152 15.57 0.14 -19.89
C GLU A 152 14.71 1.23 -20.54
N ASP A 153 13.39 1.23 -20.28
CA ASP A 153 12.45 2.27 -20.70
C ASP A 153 12.89 3.64 -20.17
N TYR A 154 13.16 3.74 -18.87
CA TYR A 154 13.57 4.98 -18.22
C TYR A 154 14.82 5.57 -18.89
N ASN A 155 15.81 4.73 -19.19
CA ASN A 155 17.04 5.14 -19.85
C ASN A 155 16.83 5.50 -21.33
N PHE A 156 16.09 4.66 -22.08
CA PHE A 156 15.85 4.85 -23.51
C PHE A 156 15.05 6.13 -23.79
N PHE A 157 13.99 6.36 -23.02
CA PHE A 157 13.13 7.53 -23.18
C PHE A 157 13.65 8.78 -22.46
N GLY A 158 14.70 8.65 -21.65
CA GLY A 158 15.35 9.77 -20.94
C GLY A 158 15.68 10.95 -21.85
N LYS A 159 16.09 10.68 -23.09
CA LYS A 159 16.41 11.70 -24.10
C LYS A 159 15.22 12.56 -24.56
N PHE A 160 13.99 12.10 -24.32
CA PHE A 160 12.78 12.83 -24.70
C PHE A 160 12.14 13.56 -23.51
N TRP A 161 12.77 13.53 -22.34
CA TRP A 161 12.23 14.23 -21.18
C TRP A 161 12.39 15.73 -21.37
N THR A 162 11.31 16.45 -21.10
CA THR A 162 11.30 17.91 -21.20
C THR A 162 10.96 18.51 -19.86
N ILE A 163 11.60 19.63 -19.56
CA ILE A 163 11.28 20.47 -18.41
C ILE A 163 10.90 21.82 -18.99
N LYS A 164 9.67 22.25 -18.72
CA LYS A 164 9.18 23.58 -19.05
C LYS A 164 8.95 24.34 -17.76
N LYS A 165 9.50 25.55 -17.68
CA LYS A 165 9.33 26.44 -16.53
C LYS A 165 8.65 27.72 -16.98
N GLY A 166 7.83 28.30 -16.12
CA GLY A 166 7.19 29.59 -16.37
C GLY A 166 5.68 29.53 -16.44
N LYS A 167 5.07 30.59 -16.96
CA LYS A 167 3.61 30.65 -17.14
C LYS A 167 3.22 29.76 -18.33
N MET A 168 2.42 28.72 -18.07
CA MET A 168 1.82 27.89 -19.13
C MET A 168 0.33 28.16 -19.23
N GLN A 169 -0.07 28.98 -20.20
CA GLN A 169 -1.47 29.37 -20.40
C GLN A 169 -2.37 28.15 -20.61
N GLU A 170 -1.87 27.13 -21.32
CA GLU A 170 -2.60 25.89 -21.60
C GLU A 170 -2.91 25.10 -20.33
N PHE A 171 -2.04 25.16 -19.32
CA PHE A 171 -2.30 24.54 -18.02
C PHE A 171 -3.44 25.25 -17.30
N TYR A 172 -3.41 26.58 -17.21
CA TYR A 172 -4.46 27.35 -16.55
C TYR A 172 -5.81 27.19 -17.26
N ASP A 173 -5.81 27.21 -18.60
CA ASP A 173 -7.04 26.97 -19.37
C ASP A 173 -7.57 25.54 -19.18
N TYR A 174 -6.67 24.55 -19.07
CA TYR A 174 -7.04 23.18 -18.73
C TYR A 174 -7.69 23.11 -17.34
N MET A 175 -7.08 23.75 -16.33
CA MET A 175 -7.61 23.73 -14.96
C MET A 175 -8.94 24.47 -14.83
N GLY A 176 -9.09 25.60 -15.52
CA GLY A 176 -10.38 26.31 -15.61
C GLY A 176 -11.48 25.41 -16.18
N LYS A 177 -11.21 24.65 -17.25
CA LYS A 177 -12.17 23.67 -17.79
C LYS A 177 -12.51 22.53 -16.81
N LYS A 178 -11.66 22.27 -15.83
CA LYS A 178 -11.90 21.26 -14.77
C LYS A 178 -12.62 21.83 -13.54
N GLY A 179 -12.93 23.13 -13.52
CA GLY A 179 -13.69 23.78 -12.45
C GLY A 179 -12.84 24.52 -11.41
N ALA A 180 -11.54 24.68 -11.63
CA ALA A 180 -10.69 25.51 -10.77
C ALA A 180 -10.88 27.00 -11.07
N ILE A 181 -10.90 27.84 -10.03
CA ILE A 181 -10.72 29.29 -10.20
C ILE A 181 -9.22 29.51 -10.41
N THR A 182 -8.84 30.20 -11.49
CA THR A 182 -7.42 30.40 -11.85
C THR A 182 -7.06 31.88 -11.85
N ASN A 183 -6.02 32.25 -11.11
CA ASN A 183 -5.48 33.59 -11.12
C ASN A 183 -4.31 33.68 -12.10
N LYS A 184 -4.60 33.94 -13.38
CA LYS A 184 -3.62 33.94 -14.50
C LYS A 184 -2.41 34.87 -14.28
N ASN A 185 -2.50 35.78 -13.31
CA ASN A 185 -1.49 36.79 -13.07
C ASN A 185 -0.37 36.35 -12.11
N ARG A 186 -0.52 35.31 -11.28
CA ARG A 186 0.31 35.20 -10.06
C ARG A 186 1.35 34.09 -9.93
N LYS A 187 1.30 32.93 -10.60
CA LYS A 187 2.43 31.97 -10.52
C LYS A 187 2.87 31.36 -11.84
N THR A 188 4.02 30.70 -11.77
CA THR A 188 4.63 29.87 -12.82
C THR A 188 4.44 28.42 -12.45
N ILE A 189 4.20 27.56 -13.43
CA ILE A 189 4.18 26.11 -13.24
C ILE A 189 5.44 25.51 -13.85
N ASP A 190 6.10 24.65 -13.08
CA ASP A 190 7.19 23.82 -13.57
C ASP A 190 6.60 22.47 -13.99
N VAL A 191 6.73 22.15 -15.27
CA VAL A 191 6.18 20.93 -15.87
C VAL A 191 7.31 20.03 -16.29
N VAL A 192 7.38 18.85 -15.68
CA VAL A 192 8.32 17.80 -16.03
C VAL A 192 7.58 16.71 -16.80
N GLN A 193 7.85 16.59 -18.10
CA GLN A 193 7.25 15.57 -18.94
C GLN A 193 8.24 14.41 -19.12
N ARG A 194 7.75 13.19 -18.88
CA ARG A 194 8.49 11.94 -19.09
C ARG A 194 7.70 11.00 -19.98
N ILE A 195 8.41 10.19 -20.75
CA ILE A 195 7.83 9.18 -21.64
C ILE A 195 8.19 7.81 -21.07
N ILE A 196 7.20 6.93 -21.06
CA ILE A 196 7.28 5.54 -20.57
C ILE A 196 6.46 4.64 -21.50
N THR A 197 6.77 3.35 -21.53
CA THR A 197 5.98 2.38 -22.31
C THR A 197 4.83 1.86 -21.44
N HIS A 198 3.61 2.30 -21.74
CA HIS A 198 2.44 2.08 -20.87
C HIS A 198 2.25 0.62 -20.38
N PRO A 199 2.33 -0.44 -21.21
CA PRO A 199 2.10 -1.83 -20.78
C PRO A 199 3.04 -2.35 -19.70
N TYR A 200 4.28 -1.85 -19.61
CA TYR A 200 5.24 -2.30 -18.59
C TYR A 200 5.05 -1.56 -17.27
N TRP A 201 4.52 -0.34 -17.33
CA TRP A 201 4.35 0.54 -16.17
C TRP A 201 2.97 0.42 -15.56
N CYS A 202 1.93 0.16 -16.34
CA CYS A 202 0.54 0.13 -15.87
C CYS A 202 -0.22 -1.12 -16.30
N ASP A 203 -0.94 -1.72 -15.35
CA ASP A 203 -1.82 -2.86 -15.57
C ASP A 203 -3.19 -2.46 -16.18
N ASN A 204 -3.55 -1.17 -16.20
CA ASN A 204 -4.88 -0.68 -16.60
C ASN A 204 -4.77 0.41 -17.67
N THR A 205 -5.79 0.53 -18.52
CA THR A 205 -5.98 1.72 -19.37
C THR A 205 -6.21 2.94 -18.49
N CYS A 206 -5.21 3.83 -18.46
CA CYS A 206 -5.27 5.08 -17.68
C CYS A 206 -4.86 6.30 -18.50
N ALA A 207 -5.13 6.23 -19.79
CA ALA A 207 -4.97 7.36 -20.70
C ALA A 207 -5.93 8.49 -20.31
N ALA A 208 -5.38 9.69 -20.13
CA ALA A 208 -6.17 10.90 -19.99
C ALA A 208 -6.83 11.23 -21.33
N PRO A 209 -8.14 11.52 -21.38
CA PRO A 209 -8.82 11.85 -22.62
C PRO A 209 -8.39 13.21 -23.21
N PHE A 210 -7.74 14.06 -22.41
CA PHE A 210 -7.29 15.38 -22.82
C PHE A 210 -6.12 15.84 -21.94
N SER A 211 -5.15 16.54 -22.54
CA SER A 211 -3.97 17.08 -21.85
C SER A 211 -3.58 18.45 -22.40
N PHE A 212 -3.01 19.30 -21.54
CA PHE A 212 -2.37 20.57 -21.91
C PHE A 212 -0.93 20.39 -22.45
N LEU A 213 -0.40 19.16 -22.39
CA LEU A 213 0.93 18.84 -22.88
C LEU A 213 0.93 18.61 -24.39
N LYS A 214 1.87 19.26 -25.08
CA LYS A 214 2.17 18.93 -26.48
C LYS A 214 2.87 17.57 -26.54
N MET A 215 2.22 16.58 -27.14
CA MET A 215 2.81 15.26 -27.34
C MET A 215 3.88 15.30 -28.45
N PRO A 216 4.94 14.48 -28.35
CA PRO A 216 5.82 14.22 -29.48
C PRO A 216 5.05 13.63 -30.65
N CYS A 217 5.55 13.85 -31.87
CA CYS A 217 5.05 13.17 -33.06
C CYS A 217 6.17 12.28 -33.61
N MET A 218 5.95 10.97 -33.63
CA MET A 218 6.84 10.00 -34.26
C MET A 218 6.02 9.02 -35.09
N LYS A 219 6.49 8.69 -36.29
CA LYS A 219 5.70 7.98 -37.32
C LYS A 219 5.11 6.63 -36.89
N ASN A 220 5.60 6.00 -35.82
CA ASN A 220 5.21 4.65 -35.39
C ASN A 220 4.89 4.55 -33.90
N LEU A 221 4.68 5.67 -33.21
CA LEU A 221 4.45 5.67 -31.76
C LEU A 221 3.29 6.60 -31.40
N ASP A 222 2.34 6.06 -30.67
CA ASP A 222 1.21 6.80 -30.12
C ASP A 222 1.54 7.26 -28.70
N PHE A 223 1.34 8.56 -28.46
CA PHE A 223 1.59 9.18 -27.17
C PHE A 223 0.25 9.55 -26.52
N SER A 224 0.10 9.19 -25.25
CA SER A 224 -1.02 9.62 -24.43
C SER A 224 -0.50 10.00 -23.04
N VAL A 225 -1.20 10.90 -22.36
CA VAL A 225 -0.91 11.20 -20.95
C VAL A 225 -1.47 10.09 -20.09
N VAL A 226 -0.67 9.63 -19.13
CA VAL A 226 -1.00 8.54 -18.23
C VAL A 226 -1.35 9.13 -16.86
N GLU A 227 -2.63 9.14 -16.50
CA GLU A 227 -3.07 9.80 -15.25
C GLU A 227 -2.51 9.13 -14.00
N CYS A 228 -2.36 7.80 -14.02
CA CYS A 228 -1.87 7.01 -12.87
C CYS A 228 -0.41 7.32 -12.48
N TYR A 229 0.36 7.95 -13.37
CA TYR A 229 1.75 8.35 -13.14
C TYR A 229 1.97 9.84 -13.38
N SER A 230 0.89 10.61 -13.34
CA SER A 230 0.92 12.07 -13.37
C SER A 230 0.72 12.58 -11.95
N PHE A 231 1.58 13.49 -11.52
CA PHE A 231 1.60 14.03 -10.16
C PHE A 231 1.69 15.55 -10.18
N LEU A 232 1.22 16.16 -9.10
CA LEU A 232 1.28 17.59 -8.84
C LEU A 232 1.94 17.80 -7.48
N GLU A 233 2.91 18.69 -7.43
CA GLU A 233 3.37 19.29 -6.18
C GLU A 233 2.58 20.58 -5.98
N ILE A 234 1.79 20.62 -4.92
CA ILE A 234 0.92 21.76 -4.60
C ILE A 234 1.30 22.30 -3.22
N GLU A 235 1.21 23.62 -3.10
CA GLU A 235 1.41 24.34 -1.86
C GLU A 235 0.05 24.54 -1.18
N ILE A 236 -0.08 24.04 0.05
CA ILE A 236 -1.29 24.17 0.88
C ILE A 236 -0.85 24.85 2.18
N GLY A 237 -1.16 26.14 2.31
CA GLY A 237 -0.59 26.96 3.37
C GLY A 237 0.94 26.97 3.30
N GLU A 238 1.61 26.59 4.38
CA GLU A 238 3.09 26.53 4.45
C GLU A 238 3.67 25.14 4.07
N ARG A 239 2.86 24.23 3.53
CA ARG A 239 3.27 22.84 3.25
C ARG A 239 3.22 22.54 1.76
N THR A 240 4.27 21.91 1.24
CA THR A 240 4.24 21.30 -0.08
C THR A 240 3.82 19.84 0.03
N VAL A 241 2.81 19.45 -0.73
CA VAL A 241 2.35 18.06 -0.81
C VAL A 241 2.36 17.57 -2.25
N THR A 242 2.74 16.32 -2.44
CA THR A 242 2.67 15.65 -3.74
C THR A 242 1.40 14.83 -3.79
N VAL A 243 0.54 15.09 -4.78
CA VAL A 243 -0.70 14.36 -5.01
C VAL A 243 -0.74 13.82 -6.45
N SER A 244 -1.43 12.71 -6.67
CA SER A 244 -1.67 12.24 -8.03
C SER A 244 -2.65 13.17 -8.76
N PHE A 245 -2.52 13.24 -10.09
CA PHE A 245 -3.44 13.99 -10.93
C PHE A 245 -4.89 13.49 -10.78
N ARG A 246 -5.06 12.20 -10.47
CA ARG A 246 -6.36 11.60 -10.21
C ARG A 246 -6.99 12.08 -8.91
N GLU A 247 -6.21 12.15 -7.83
CA GLU A 247 -6.66 12.70 -6.54
C GLU A 247 -7.02 14.18 -6.68
N PHE A 248 -6.20 14.94 -7.41
CA PHE A 248 -6.46 16.36 -7.67
C PHE A 248 -7.70 16.57 -8.54
N ASN A 249 -7.87 15.82 -9.62
CA ASN A 249 -9.09 15.86 -10.43
C ASN A 249 -10.33 15.44 -9.62
N GLY A 250 -10.18 14.47 -8.71
CA GLY A 250 -11.24 14.07 -7.78
C GLY A 250 -11.65 15.20 -6.85
N LEU A 251 -10.70 16.00 -6.38
CA LEU A 251 -10.97 17.20 -5.57
C LEU A 251 -11.72 18.27 -6.38
N LEU A 252 -11.25 18.60 -7.59
CA LEU A 252 -11.89 19.60 -8.45
C LEU A 252 -13.34 19.23 -8.79
N LYS A 253 -13.59 17.95 -9.04
CA LYS A 253 -14.93 17.43 -9.40
C LYS A 253 -15.84 17.15 -8.21
N LYS A 254 -15.36 17.32 -6.98
CA LYS A 254 -16.10 16.93 -5.76
C LYS A 254 -16.54 15.45 -5.76
N ASP A 255 -15.73 14.56 -6.33
CA ASP A 255 -15.85 13.09 -6.16
C ASP A 255 -15.54 12.60 -4.73
N LYS A 256 -16.61 12.28 -3.98
CA LYS A 256 -16.57 11.77 -2.59
C LYS A 256 -15.58 10.64 -2.33
N LYS A 257 -15.21 9.85 -3.34
CA LYS A 257 -14.18 8.79 -3.20
C LYS A 257 -12.85 9.33 -2.65
N TYR A 258 -12.52 10.58 -2.95
CA TYR A 258 -11.24 11.21 -2.57
C TYR A 258 -11.35 12.09 -1.32
N GLU A 259 -12.55 12.25 -0.74
CA GLU A 259 -12.78 13.14 0.41
C GLU A 259 -11.86 12.83 1.59
N ALA A 260 -11.76 11.56 1.98
CA ALA A 260 -10.90 11.14 3.11
C ALA A 260 -9.42 11.49 2.90
N VAL A 261 -8.93 11.43 1.66
CA VAL A 261 -7.52 11.78 1.33
C VAL A 261 -7.30 13.27 1.55
N TRP A 262 -8.21 14.11 1.07
CA TRP A 262 -8.08 15.57 1.15
C TRP A 262 -8.32 16.11 2.56
N CYS A 263 -9.29 15.56 3.28
CA CYS A 263 -9.50 15.87 4.70
C CYS A 263 -8.25 15.52 5.54
N ALA A 264 -7.56 14.42 5.23
CA ALA A 264 -6.31 14.06 5.92
C ALA A 264 -5.16 15.04 5.61
N LEU A 265 -5.20 15.72 4.46
CA LEU A 265 -4.27 16.79 4.09
C LEU A 265 -4.69 18.17 4.66
N GLY A 266 -5.80 18.25 5.39
CA GLY A 266 -6.32 19.48 5.97
C GLY A 266 -7.05 20.39 4.98
N VAL A 267 -7.47 19.86 3.82
CA VAL A 267 -8.24 20.60 2.82
C VAL A 267 -9.71 20.29 2.99
N SER A 268 -10.53 21.33 3.18
CA SER A 268 -11.97 21.16 3.26
C SER A 268 -12.55 20.81 1.90
N TYR A 269 -13.31 19.72 1.86
CA TYR A 269 -13.88 19.23 0.61
C TYR A 269 -14.92 20.17 0.00
N SER A 270 -15.56 21.02 0.81
CA SER A 270 -16.59 21.97 0.36
C SER A 270 -16.04 23.29 -0.18
N GLU A 271 -14.77 23.59 0.04
CA GLU A 271 -14.19 24.89 -0.34
C GLU A 271 -13.97 24.98 -1.86
N THR A 272 -14.10 26.20 -2.39
CA THR A 272 -13.74 26.51 -3.76
C THR A 272 -12.22 26.52 -3.89
N ILE A 273 -11.69 25.87 -4.92
CA ILE A 273 -10.25 25.73 -5.11
C ILE A 273 -9.80 26.85 -6.04
N GLU A 274 -8.99 27.74 -5.49
CA GLU A 274 -8.26 28.76 -6.24
C GLU A 274 -6.84 28.26 -6.52
N ILE A 275 -6.42 28.35 -7.79
CA ILE A 275 -5.06 28.07 -8.23
C ILE A 275 -4.42 29.41 -8.57
N ASP A 276 -3.49 29.82 -7.71
CA ASP A 276 -2.61 30.97 -7.91
C ASP A 276 -1.41 30.65 -8.81
#